data_AF-A0A814GJQ2-F1
#
_entry.id   AF-A0A814GJQ2-F1
#
_cell.length_a   1.000
_cell.length_b   1.000
_cell.length_c   1.000
_cell.angle_alpha   90.00
_cell.angle_beta   90.00
_cell.angle_gamma   90.00
#
_symmetry.space_group_name_H-M   'P 1'
#
loop_
_entity.id
_entity.type
_entity.pdbx_description
1 polymer ?
#
loop_
_entity_poly.entity_id
_entity_poly.type
_entity_poly.pdbx_seq_one_letter_code
_entity_poly.pdbx_strand_id
1 'polypeptide(L)'
;MIITLEDKKKIMPTLDNMLTICYGCRTLIDDRYYLMAVDRSWHLSCLKCFDCGMSLEQERTCFARYGQIFCKDDYIKRYCSRVCARCHTIIRQDEVILRAKQFIFHLDCFTCITCNLLLHPGDEFGLKDDLIFCRHHFF
;
A
#
# COMPACT_ATOMS: atom_id res chain seq x y z
N MET A 1 -3.96 5.99 -4.83
CA MET A 1 -3.36 6.04 -6.18
C MET A 1 -1.90 5.64 -6.06
N ILE A 2 -1.41 4.72 -6.90
CA ILE A 2 0.03 4.41 -6.99
C ILE A 2 0.66 5.44 -7.92
N ILE A 3 1.79 6.01 -7.53
CA ILE A 3 2.52 6.98 -8.33
C ILE A 3 3.88 6.38 -8.67
N THR A 4 4.10 6.07 -9.94
CA THR A 4 5.40 5.62 -10.47
C THR A 4 6.38 6.80 -10.51
N LEU A 5 7.61 6.56 -10.06
CA LEU A 5 8.64 7.61 -9.93
C LEU A 5 9.51 7.79 -11.17
N GLU A 6 9.37 6.92 -12.18
CA GLU A 6 10.13 6.94 -13.44
C GLU A 6 9.92 8.24 -14.25
N ASP A 7 8.79 8.95 -14.05
CA ASP A 7 8.44 10.17 -14.78
C ASP A 7 8.54 11.47 -13.95
N LYS A 8 9.09 11.43 -12.72
CA LYS A 8 9.00 12.59 -11.82
C LYS A 8 10.12 13.60 -11.94
N LYS A 9 11.33 13.19 -12.32
CA LYS A 9 12.49 14.10 -12.38
C LYS A 9 12.37 14.97 -13.62
N LYS A 10 11.81 16.16 -13.44
CA LYS A 10 11.77 17.19 -14.48
C LYS A 10 12.96 18.12 -14.33
N ILE A 11 13.56 18.46 -15.46
CA ILE A 11 14.57 19.51 -15.56
C ILE A 11 13.82 20.84 -15.62
N MET A 12 14.28 21.84 -14.88
CA MET A 12 13.76 23.19 -15.07
C MET A 12 14.10 23.71 -16.48
N PRO A 13 13.12 24.13 -17.29
CA PRO A 13 13.40 24.69 -18.61
C PRO A 13 14.12 26.03 -18.47
N THR A 14 15.19 26.20 -19.24
CA THR A 14 16.11 27.35 -19.17
C THR A 14 15.53 28.65 -19.76
N LEU A 15 14.29 28.65 -20.25
CA LEU A 15 13.79 29.73 -21.11
C LEU A 15 12.26 29.93 -21.01
N ASP A 16 11.68 29.88 -19.81
CA ASP A 16 10.50 30.67 -19.47
C ASP A 16 10.26 30.54 -17.97
N ASN A 17 10.24 31.66 -17.26
CA ASN A 17 10.24 31.72 -15.80
C ASN A 17 8.84 31.40 -15.24
N MET A 18 8.32 30.21 -15.52
CA MET A 18 7.16 29.65 -14.83
C MET A 18 7.60 29.31 -13.39
N LEU A 19 7.45 30.29 -12.50
CA LEU A 19 7.70 30.19 -11.07
C LEU A 19 7.02 28.94 -10.51
N THR A 20 7.80 27.87 -10.35
CA THR A 20 7.30 26.60 -9.83
C THR A 20 7.43 26.63 -8.32
N ILE A 21 6.31 26.60 -7.61
CA ILE A 21 6.28 26.62 -6.15
C ILE A 21 6.19 25.20 -5.63
N CYS A 22 7.06 24.85 -4.69
CA CYS A 22 7.03 23.56 -4.01
C CYS A 22 5.78 23.46 -3.13
N TYR A 23 5.02 22.38 -3.30
CA TYR A 23 3.83 22.13 -2.48
C TYR A 23 4.17 21.86 -1.01
N GLY A 24 5.34 21.29 -0.72
CA GLY A 24 5.77 20.93 0.64
C GLY A 24 6.19 22.14 1.49
N CYS A 25 7.13 22.95 0.99
CA CYS A 25 7.70 24.08 1.76
C CYS A 25 7.14 25.46 1.36
N ARG A 26 6.32 25.55 0.30
CA ARG A 26 5.74 26.80 -0.24
C ARG A 26 6.75 27.80 -0.78
N THR A 27 8.02 27.42 -0.98
CA THR A 27 9.03 28.26 -1.62
C THR A 27 9.18 27.94 -3.11
N LEU A 28 9.86 28.82 -3.84
CA LEU A 28 10.23 28.55 -5.23
C LEU A 28 11.16 27.35 -5.32
N ILE A 29 10.98 26.58 -6.39
CA ILE A 29 11.92 25.55 -6.82
C ILE A 29 12.93 26.23 -7.74
N ASP A 30 14.16 26.35 -7.26
CA ASP A 30 15.34 26.79 -8.00
C ASP A 30 16.32 25.63 -8.28
N ASP A 31 16.02 24.44 -7.77
CA ASP A 31 16.76 23.21 -8.04
C ASP A 31 16.77 22.86 -9.53
N ARG A 32 17.91 22.34 -10.01
CA ARG A 32 18.04 21.83 -11.39
C ARG A 32 16.99 20.75 -11.72
N TYR A 33 16.64 19.94 -10.73
CA TYR A 33 15.67 18.85 -10.85
C TYR A 33 14.62 18.95 -9.75
N TYR A 34 13.38 18.65 -10.09
CA TYR A 34 12.28 18.57 -9.13
C TYR A 34 11.40 17.36 -9.40
N LEU A 35 10.53 17.04 -8.44
CA LEU A 35 9.60 15.91 -8.52
C LEU A 35 8.18 16.37 -8.80
N MET A 36 7.46 15.64 -9.65
CA MET A 36 6.04 15.88 -9.91
C MET A 36 5.18 14.73 -9.38
N ALA A 37 4.39 14.95 -8.33
CA ALA A 37 3.53 13.93 -7.74
C ALA A 37 2.13 14.51 -7.49
N VAL A 38 1.08 13.78 -7.91
CA VAL A 38 -0.32 14.20 -7.75
C VAL A 38 -0.57 15.59 -8.35
N ASP A 39 -0.05 15.84 -9.56
CA ASP A 39 -0.16 17.13 -10.27
C ASP A 39 0.35 18.33 -9.43
N ARG A 40 1.36 18.09 -8.60
CA ARG A 40 2.06 19.09 -7.78
C ARG A 40 3.56 18.93 -7.93
N SER A 41 4.26 20.06 -7.84
CA SER A 41 5.73 20.11 -7.88
C SER A 41 6.31 20.14 -6.47
N TRP A 42 7.42 19.43 -6.29
CA TRP A 42 8.09 19.25 -5.01
C TRP A 42 9.60 19.33 -5.21
N HIS A 43 10.32 19.96 -4.28
CA HIS A 43 11.76 19.71 -4.17
C HIS A 43 12.02 18.23 -3.89
N LEU A 44 13.18 17.73 -4.30
CA LEU A 44 13.62 16.35 -4.03
C LEU A 44 13.54 16.03 -2.53
N SER A 45 13.99 16.96 -1.69
CA SER A 45 13.99 16.84 -0.24
C SER A 45 12.61 17.02 0.41
N CYS A 46 11.65 17.65 -0.29
CA CYS A 46 10.33 17.96 0.27
C CYS A 46 9.30 16.85 0.05
N LEU A 47 9.52 15.95 -0.92
CA LEU A 47 8.65 14.80 -1.14
C LEU A 47 8.96 13.71 -0.09
N LYS A 48 8.24 13.75 1.02
CA LYS A 48 8.42 12.83 2.15
C LYS A 48 7.14 12.04 2.44
N CYS A 49 7.29 10.86 3.04
CA CYS A 49 6.16 10.14 3.59
C CYS A 49 5.51 10.96 4.71
N PHE A 50 4.19 11.08 4.69
CA PHE A 50 3.43 11.83 5.69
C PHE A 50 3.56 11.23 7.10
N ASP A 51 3.71 9.91 7.22
CA ASP A 51 3.74 9.22 8.52
C ASP A 51 5.16 9.06 9.07
N CYS A 52 6.09 8.44 8.34
CA CYS A 52 7.47 8.27 8.83
C CYS A 52 8.42 9.43 8.51
N GLY A 53 8.05 10.39 7.65
CA GLY A 53 8.91 11.51 7.27
C GLY A 53 10.11 11.15 6.38
N MET A 54 10.25 9.88 5.98
CA MET A 54 11.33 9.42 5.10
C MET A 54 11.25 10.11 3.73
N SER A 55 12.41 10.46 3.15
CA SER A 55 12.50 10.96 1.78
C SER A 55 12.05 9.89 0.79
N LEU A 56 11.19 10.27 -0.16
CA LEU A 56 10.69 9.38 -1.21
C LEU A 56 11.42 9.58 -2.54
N GLU A 57 12.53 10.33 -2.56
CA GLU A 57 13.29 10.60 -3.79
C GLU A 57 13.84 9.33 -4.44
N GLN A 58 14.33 8.39 -3.62
CA GLN A 58 15.00 7.17 -4.09
C GLN A 58 14.03 5.99 -4.32
N GLU A 59 12.76 6.15 -3.91
CA GLU A 59 11.76 5.11 -4.08
C GLU A 59 11.36 4.97 -5.56
N ARG A 60 10.99 3.76 -5.99
CA ARG A 60 10.45 3.54 -7.35
C ARG A 60 8.98 3.89 -7.47
N THR A 61 8.26 3.83 -6.36
CA THR A 61 6.84 4.19 -6.28
C THR A 61 6.53 4.83 -4.94
N CYS A 62 5.60 5.77 -4.93
CA CYS A 62 4.95 6.23 -3.69
C CYS A 62 3.44 6.22 -3.85
N PHE A 63 2.70 6.38 -2.75
CA PHE A 63 1.24 6.27 -2.76
C PHE A 63 0.62 7.57 -2.32
N ALA A 64 -0.47 7.99 -2.96
CA ALA A 64 -1.25 9.14 -2.52
C ALA A 64 -2.68 8.77 -2.16
N ARG A 65 -3.15 9.39 -1.07
CA ARG A 65 -4.53 9.31 -0.61
C ARG A 65 -4.88 10.54 0.22
N TYR A 66 -6.06 11.11 0.01
CA TYR A 66 -6.56 12.32 0.70
C TYR A 66 -5.57 13.49 0.72
N GLY A 67 -4.85 13.70 -0.40
CA GLY A 67 -3.85 14.78 -0.51
C GLY A 67 -2.54 14.54 0.25
N GLN A 68 -2.39 13.38 0.91
CA GLN A 68 -1.17 12.96 1.61
C GLN A 68 -0.42 11.94 0.75
N ILE A 69 0.91 11.94 0.89
CA ILE A 69 1.82 11.03 0.17
C ILE A 69 2.49 10.11 1.20
N PHE A 70 2.55 8.83 0.89
CA PHE A 70 3.01 7.77 1.78
C PHE A 70 4.07 6.92 1.10
N CYS A 71 5.00 6.38 1.89
CA CYS A 71 5.81 5.25 1.47
C CYS A 71 4.92 4.00 1.33
N LYS A 72 5.45 2.95 0.70
CA LYS A 72 4.73 1.69 0.51
C LYS A 72 4.26 1.09 1.83
N ASP A 73 5.14 1.03 2.82
CA ASP A 73 4.86 0.34 4.08
C ASP A 73 3.81 1.08 4.91
N ASP A 74 3.93 2.41 5.06
CA ASP A 74 2.93 3.21 5.78
C ASP A 74 1.58 3.23 5.06
N TYR A 75 1.58 3.28 3.72
CA TYR A 75 0.34 3.20 2.95
C TYR A 75 -0.38 1.86 3.19
N ILE A 76 0.35 0.74 3.13
CA ILE A 76 -0.20 -0.58 3.39
C ILE A 76 -0.72 -0.66 4.83
N LYS A 77 0.10 -0.27 5.81
CA LYS A 77 -0.25 -0.28 7.22
C LYS A 77 -1.53 0.51 7.51
N ARG A 78 -1.71 1.66 6.86
CA ARG A 78 -2.82 2.57 7.13
C ARG A 78 -4.09 2.27 6.33
N TYR A 79 -3.96 1.82 5.08
CA TYR A 79 -5.09 1.74 4.15
C TYR A 79 -5.31 0.35 3.54
N CYS A 80 -4.34 -0.55 3.65
CA CYS A 80 -4.52 -1.93 3.27
C CYS A 80 -4.74 -2.73 4.55
N SER A 81 -6.00 -2.80 4.99
CA SER A 81 -6.41 -3.66 6.09
C SER A 81 -6.14 -5.12 5.74
N ARG A 82 -4.96 -5.63 6.09
CA ARG A 82 -4.65 -7.06 6.07
C ARG A 82 -5.26 -7.69 7.32
N VAL A 83 -6.57 -7.75 7.42
CA VAL A 83 -7.24 -8.35 8.58
C VAL A 83 -7.58 -9.79 8.25
N CYS A 84 -7.18 -10.72 9.12
CA CYS A 84 -7.56 -12.11 8.98
C CYS A 84 -9.08 -12.25 9.19
N ALA A 85 -9.76 -12.87 8.23
CA ALA A 85 -11.21 -13.04 8.29
C ALA A 85 -11.68 -13.97 9.42
N ARG A 86 -10.81 -14.85 9.96
CA ARG A 86 -11.15 -15.76 11.07
C ARG A 86 -10.96 -15.14 12.45
N CYS A 87 -9.78 -14.58 12.73
CA CYS A 87 -9.43 -14.07 14.05
C CYS A 87 -9.57 -12.55 14.18
N HIS A 88 -9.86 -11.86 13.09
CA HIS A 88 -10.01 -10.41 13.01
C HIS A 88 -8.80 -9.60 13.48
N THR A 89 -7.62 -10.22 13.55
CA THR A 89 -6.36 -9.52 13.84
C THR A 89 -5.63 -9.13 12.56
N ILE A 90 -4.77 -8.11 12.67
CA ILE A 90 -3.92 -7.65 11.57
C ILE A 90 -2.86 -8.71 11.28
N ILE A 91 -2.80 -9.16 10.03
CA ILE A 91 -1.75 -9.98 9.48
C ILE A 91 -0.56 -9.08 9.13
N ARG A 92 0.61 -9.42 9.64
CA ARG A 92 1.86 -8.71 9.41
C ARG A 92 2.34 -8.85 7.96
N GLN A 93 3.24 -7.96 7.54
CA GLN A 93 3.70 -7.93 6.16
C GLN A 93 4.50 -9.18 5.78
N ASP A 94 5.27 -9.69 6.73
CA ASP A 94 6.16 -10.84 6.66
C ASP A 94 5.46 -12.21 6.84
N GLU A 95 4.19 -12.21 7.28
CA GLU A 95 3.43 -13.45 7.46
C GLU A 95 2.91 -14.00 6.12
N VAL A 96 3.07 -15.32 5.97
CA VAL A 96 2.47 -16.08 4.88
C VAL A 96 0.96 -16.16 5.10
N ILE A 97 0.20 -15.93 4.03
CA ILE A 97 -1.27 -15.90 4.06
C ILE A 97 -1.89 -16.93 3.14
N LEU A 98 -3.10 -17.33 3.48
CA LEU A 98 -4.03 -17.98 2.56
C LEU A 98 -5.06 -16.98 2.09
N ARG A 99 -5.44 -17.06 0.81
CA ARG A 99 -6.46 -16.22 0.19
C ARG A 99 -7.57 -17.09 -0.36
N ALA A 100 -8.81 -16.78 0.02
CA ALA A 100 -10.02 -17.38 -0.53
C ALA A 100 -10.96 -16.26 -0.99
N LYS A 101 -11.11 -16.13 -2.32
CA LYS A 101 -11.77 -14.98 -2.96
C LYS A 101 -11.19 -13.64 -2.47
N GLN A 102 -12.01 -12.79 -1.83
CA GLN A 102 -11.60 -11.51 -1.27
C GLN A 102 -11.02 -11.59 0.15
N PHE A 103 -11.14 -12.73 0.83
CA PHE A 103 -10.71 -12.89 2.22
C PHE A 103 -9.28 -13.39 2.31
N ILE A 104 -8.59 -12.95 3.36
CA ILE A 104 -7.26 -13.41 3.71
C ILE A 104 -7.26 -14.01 5.12
N PHE A 105 -6.41 -15.00 5.33
CA PHE A 105 -6.32 -15.74 6.58
C PHE A 105 -4.85 -15.97 6.95
N HIS A 106 -4.54 -16.00 8.25
CA HIS A 106 -3.32 -16.67 8.70
C HIS A 106 -3.40 -18.15 8.32
N LEU A 107 -2.24 -18.81 8.17
CA LEU A 107 -2.19 -20.25 7.93
C LEU A 107 -2.97 -21.01 9.00
N ASP A 108 -2.68 -20.77 10.28
CA ASP A 108 -3.32 -21.43 11.42
C ASP A 108 -4.81 -21.07 11.59
N CYS A 109 -5.25 -20.02 10.92
CA CYS A 109 -6.63 -19.56 10.94
C CYS A 109 -7.50 -20.15 9.81
N PHE A 110 -6.90 -20.86 8.86
CA PHE A 110 -7.61 -21.45 7.73
C PHE A 110 -8.21 -22.81 8.13
N THR A 111 -9.14 -22.76 9.08
CA THR A 111 -9.75 -23.93 9.73
C THR A 111 -11.24 -23.96 9.50
N CYS A 112 -11.80 -25.18 9.42
CA CYS A 112 -13.24 -25.37 9.38
C CYS A 112 -13.92 -24.75 10.62
N ILE A 113 -14.96 -23.94 10.44
CA ILE A 113 -15.69 -23.31 11.56
C ILE A 113 -16.39 -24.31 12.47
N THR A 114 -16.78 -25.47 11.95
CA THR A 114 -17.51 -26.51 12.69
C THR A 114 -16.59 -27.41 13.52
N CYS A 115 -15.48 -27.88 12.93
CA CYS A 115 -14.61 -28.86 13.58
C CYS A 115 -13.17 -28.41 13.84
N ASN A 116 -12.82 -27.17 13.47
CA ASN A 116 -11.47 -26.61 13.58
C ASN A 116 -10.37 -27.39 12.83
N LEU A 117 -10.75 -28.28 11.91
CA LEU A 117 -9.80 -28.95 11.02
C LEU A 117 -9.04 -27.89 10.23
N LEU A 118 -7.71 -27.88 10.36
CA LEU A 118 -6.81 -27.06 9.57
C LEU A 118 -6.76 -27.58 8.13
N LEU A 119 -6.90 -26.68 7.17
CA LEU A 119 -6.91 -26.98 5.75
C LEU A 119 -5.65 -26.43 5.08
N HIS A 120 -5.05 -27.21 4.21
CA HIS A 120 -3.79 -26.91 3.53
C HIS A 120 -4.00 -26.63 2.04
N PRO A 121 -3.04 -25.99 1.35
CA PRO A 121 -3.07 -25.86 -0.10
C PRO A 121 -3.26 -27.22 -0.78
N GLY A 122 -4.31 -27.33 -1.60
CA GLY A 122 -4.70 -28.58 -2.27
C GLY A 122 -5.96 -29.23 -1.68
N ASP A 123 -6.36 -28.87 -0.46
CA ASP A 123 -7.59 -29.39 0.15
C ASP A 123 -8.84 -28.77 -0.49
N GLU A 124 -9.88 -29.60 -0.62
CA GLU A 124 -11.21 -29.12 -0.98
C GLU A 124 -11.92 -28.52 0.24
N PHE A 125 -12.47 -27.33 0.08
CA PHE A 125 -13.18 -26.62 1.13
C PHE A 125 -14.36 -25.83 0.57
N GLY A 126 -15.30 -25.51 1.45
CA GLY A 126 -16.40 -24.60 1.19
C GLY A 126 -16.16 -23.24 1.84
N LEU A 127 -16.58 -22.18 1.15
CA LEU A 127 -16.56 -20.81 1.66
C LEU A 127 -17.97 -20.23 1.58
N LYS A 128 -18.54 -19.88 2.73
CA LYS A 128 -19.81 -19.17 2.84
C LYS A 128 -19.59 -17.91 3.66
N ASP A 129 -19.89 -16.76 3.06
CA ASP A 129 -19.49 -15.45 3.58
C ASP A 129 -17.97 -15.41 3.79
N ASP A 130 -17.50 -15.31 5.02
CA ASP A 130 -16.10 -15.36 5.44
C ASP A 130 -15.70 -16.65 6.18
N LEU A 131 -16.65 -17.59 6.32
CA LEU A 131 -16.49 -18.83 7.07
C LEU A 131 -16.02 -19.98 6.17
N ILE A 132 -14.99 -20.68 6.64
CA ILE A 132 -14.40 -21.85 5.99
C ILE A 132 -15.05 -23.12 6.52
N PHE A 133 -15.39 -24.04 5.63
CA PHE A 133 -15.92 -25.36 5.94
C PHE A 133 -15.05 -26.43 5.28
N CYS A 134 -14.72 -27.51 5.98
CA CYS A 134 -14.13 -28.67 5.33
C CYS A 134 -15.18 -29.37 4.46
N ARG A 135 -14.72 -30.25 3.55
CA ARG A 135 -15.60 -31.03 2.68
C ARG A 135 -16.76 -31.71 3.42
N HIS A 136 -16.52 -32.27 4.61
CA HIS A 136 -17.56 -32.98 5.38
C HIS A 136 -18.65 -32.08 5.99
N HIS A 137 -18.33 -30.81 6.31
CA HIS A 137 -19.28 -29.90 6.94
C HIS A 137 -19.87 -28.86 5.97
N PHE A 138 -19.49 -28.92 4.70
CA PHE A 138 -20.04 -28.06 3.66
C PHE A 138 -21.12 -28.75 2.82
N PHE A 139 -20.94 -30.04 2.57
CA PHE A 139 -21.90 -30.91 1.89
C PHE A 139 -22.72 -31.70 2.90
#